data_AF-A0A940DQW3-F1
#
_entry.id   AF-A0A940DQW3-F1
#
_cell.length_a   1.000
_cell.length_b   1.000
_cell.length_c   1.000
_cell.angle_alpha   90.00
_cell.angle_beta   90.00
_cell.angle_gamma   90.00
#
_symmetry.space_group_name_H-M   'P 1'
#
loop_
_entity.id
_entity.type
_entity.pdbx_description
1 polymer ?
#
loop_
_entity_poly.entity_id
_entity_poly.type
_entity_poly.pdbx_seq_one_letter_code
_entity_poly.pdbx_strand_id
1 'polypeptide(L)'
;MRRGLLHLFLCCTAAVLSISSAAAEADSSVTGIDEKLKEYLSAIRTEPVNVQCGEADFLISACTDSLVRQNVAESIFRYYLSSGVMGLEAVAIHVYDRWFRDGTIKMGSPEESLAARIFSEFNRQSLIGMKAPGMSLRDTSGNTVTVCGTGRWSILYFYDTGCPACIAETAMLENILENDNFDADLYAIYTQDNKEKWTEWTSAHFRLSAGNTRVFHLWDPDMSSGFQMKYGILETPRIFLVDPDGIICGRGLDSAALEELLGRLLSPPSPEYYGSEASARFYDRVFAADGGSISCGDITGIADHIAERTLEDAHDTLLFKQMTGDLLYYLPTKRGREYRCAEEYLIKRHILGRGDIWHTPDDSLKVIGFAEINMELLGRAAAGSRIPDIKVRGTLKSASGTKVREISLRKLRNDRTFIIFHTAGCEICRGEIAAADSLIAAERMSGKGRPRGTGVFLVDMDEIAGSCPETASLLLDAFDLTVLPYITEVDRKGIIRGKYMSLRNL
;
A
#
# COMPACT_ATOMS: atom_id res chain seq x y z
N MET A 1 16.28 -4.20 16.50
CA MET A 1 17.67 -3.86 16.93
C MET A 1 18.01 -2.36 16.87
N ARG A 2 17.51 -1.56 15.92
CA ARG A 2 17.78 -0.09 15.88
C ARG A 2 17.19 0.72 17.05
N ARG A 3 16.02 0.33 17.60
CA ARG A 3 15.38 1.00 18.75
C ARG A 3 16.21 0.92 20.05
N GLY A 4 16.86 -0.21 20.32
CA GLY A 4 17.64 -0.41 21.56
C GLY A 4 18.99 0.31 21.59
N LEU A 5 19.63 0.51 20.44
CA LEU A 5 20.92 1.23 20.37
C LEU A 5 20.76 2.75 20.48
N LEU A 6 19.63 3.31 20.02
CA LEU A 6 19.40 4.77 20.09
C LEU A 6 19.04 5.23 21.51
N HIS A 7 18.20 4.47 22.23
CA HIS A 7 17.90 4.75 23.65
C HIS A 7 19.15 4.69 24.54
N LEU A 8 20.07 3.78 24.26
CA LEU A 8 21.33 3.66 25.03
C LEU A 8 22.26 4.86 24.80
N PHE A 9 22.24 5.45 23.61
CA PHE A 9 23.07 6.61 23.27
C PHE A 9 22.58 7.90 23.95
N LEU A 10 21.25 8.10 24.06
CA LEU A 10 20.68 9.28 24.74
C LEU A 10 20.90 9.24 26.26
N CYS A 11 20.73 8.08 26.90
CA CYS A 11 20.96 7.93 28.35
C CYS A 11 22.43 8.18 28.74
N CYS A 12 23.39 7.78 27.90
CA CYS A 12 24.81 8.01 28.17
C CYS A 12 25.22 9.49 28.05
N THR A 13 24.55 10.29 27.21
CA THR A 13 24.84 11.74 27.11
C THR A 13 24.27 12.57 28.26
N ALA A 14 23.24 12.08 28.97
CA ALA A 14 22.70 12.75 30.15
C ALA A 14 23.54 12.51 31.43
N ALA A 15 24.36 11.45 31.46
CA ALA A 15 25.12 11.04 32.64
C ALA A 15 26.51 11.73 32.77
N VAL A 16 26.98 12.39 31.72
CA VAL A 16 28.28 13.08 31.72
C VAL A 16 28.01 14.56 31.46
N LEU A 17 27.93 15.37 32.52
CA LEU A 17 28.27 16.80 32.56
C LEU A 17 27.92 17.35 33.95
N SER A 18 28.76 17.00 34.92
CA SER A 18 28.91 17.77 36.16
C SER A 18 30.24 18.50 36.04
N ILE A 19 30.22 19.84 35.97
CA ILE A 19 31.20 20.82 36.52
C ILE A 19 30.87 22.20 35.90
N SER A 20 30.89 23.22 36.75
CA SER A 20 30.36 24.58 36.60
C SER A 20 31.02 25.49 35.54
N SER A 21 30.19 26.20 34.75
CA SER A 21 30.09 27.68 34.73
C SER A 21 28.67 28.14 34.30
N ALA A 22 27.89 28.61 35.28
CA ALA A 22 26.44 28.38 35.33
C ALA A 22 25.50 29.28 34.47
N ALA A 23 25.98 30.06 33.51
CA ALA A 23 25.09 30.91 32.69
C ALA A 23 25.38 30.83 31.18
N ALA A 24 26.64 30.89 30.76
CA ALA A 24 27.01 30.77 29.36
C ALA A 24 27.06 29.32 28.85
N GLU A 25 27.41 28.35 29.72
CA GLU A 25 27.35 26.91 29.37
C GLU A 25 25.92 26.34 29.44
N ALA A 26 25.04 26.94 30.26
CA ALA A 26 23.63 26.55 30.29
C ALA A 26 22.96 26.84 28.93
N ASP A 27 23.23 28.01 28.36
CA ASP A 27 22.68 28.44 27.06
C ASP A 27 23.23 27.60 25.87
N SER A 28 24.52 27.24 25.90
CA SER A 28 25.13 26.35 24.89
C SER A 28 24.73 24.88 25.03
N SER A 29 24.42 24.43 26.26
CA SER A 29 23.95 23.06 26.52
C SER A 29 22.47 22.85 26.14
N VAL A 30 21.62 23.85 26.36
CA VAL A 30 20.18 23.80 26.01
C VAL A 30 19.98 23.85 24.50
N THR A 31 20.75 24.69 23.79
CA THR A 31 20.70 24.77 22.32
C THR A 31 21.13 23.46 21.65
N GLY A 32 22.14 22.76 22.19
CA GLY A 32 22.55 21.43 21.71
C GLY A 32 21.52 20.32 21.97
N ILE A 33 20.66 20.47 22.99
CA ILE A 33 19.54 19.55 23.25
C ILE A 33 18.44 19.75 22.20
N ASP A 34 18.11 21.00 21.87
CA ASP A 34 17.06 21.32 20.90
C ASP A 34 17.36 20.78 19.49
N GLU A 35 18.62 20.85 19.04
CA GLU A 35 19.02 20.29 17.75
C GLU A 35 18.87 18.76 17.70
N LYS A 36 19.31 18.07 18.76
CA LYS A 36 19.18 16.61 18.87
C LYS A 36 17.72 16.17 18.97
N LEU A 37 16.90 16.93 19.69
CA LEU A 37 15.45 16.69 19.75
C LEU A 37 14.83 16.81 18.37
N LYS A 38 15.13 17.88 17.62
CA LYS A 38 14.63 18.05 16.24
C LYS A 38 15.06 16.91 15.33
N GLU A 39 16.32 16.47 15.41
CA GLU A 39 16.82 15.32 14.64
C GLU A 39 16.02 14.05 14.98
N TYR A 40 15.84 13.76 16.27
CA TYR A 40 15.10 12.60 16.74
C TYR A 40 13.62 12.63 16.31
N LEU A 41 12.92 13.73 16.57
CA LEU A 41 11.50 13.89 16.21
C LEU A 41 11.32 13.80 14.69
N SER A 42 12.28 14.32 13.91
CA SER A 42 12.25 14.16 12.46
C SER A 42 12.48 12.72 12.01
N ALA A 43 13.28 11.94 12.73
CA ALA A 43 13.53 10.53 12.40
C ALA A 43 12.30 9.64 12.66
N ILE A 44 11.45 10.01 13.63
CA ILE A 44 10.21 9.28 13.94
C ILE A 44 8.96 9.88 13.27
N ARG A 45 9.11 10.87 12.38
CA ARG A 45 7.99 11.60 11.76
C ARG A 45 6.95 10.70 11.08
N THR A 46 7.38 9.57 10.52
CA THR A 46 6.51 8.60 9.81
C THR A 46 5.87 7.57 10.74
N GLU A 47 6.24 7.55 12.03
CA GLU A 47 5.63 6.65 12.99
C GLU A 47 4.20 7.10 13.32
N PRO A 48 3.30 6.18 13.70
CA PRO A 48 1.93 6.53 14.10
C PRO A 48 1.87 7.58 15.22
N VAL A 49 0.81 8.41 15.23
CA VAL A 49 0.62 9.50 16.21
C VAL A 49 0.73 9.01 17.65
N ASN A 50 0.14 7.86 17.98
CA ASN A 50 0.22 7.29 19.34
C ASN A 50 1.65 6.91 19.75
N VAL A 51 2.49 6.45 18.80
CA VAL A 51 3.91 6.19 19.05
C VAL A 51 4.64 7.49 19.32
N GLN A 52 4.41 8.52 18.49
CA GLN A 52 5.00 9.83 18.68
C GLN A 52 4.62 10.49 20.02
N CYS A 53 3.35 10.36 20.45
CA CYS A 53 2.91 10.78 21.78
C CYS A 53 3.67 10.04 22.90
N GLY A 54 3.84 8.73 22.77
CA GLY A 54 4.58 7.93 23.74
C GLY A 54 6.06 8.31 23.83
N GLU A 55 6.70 8.58 22.70
CA GLU A 55 8.08 9.05 22.65
C GLU A 55 8.22 10.47 23.25
N ALA A 56 7.28 11.37 22.96
CA ALA A 56 7.25 12.70 23.59
C ALA A 56 7.15 12.58 25.12
N ASP A 57 6.24 11.76 25.62
CA ASP A 57 6.06 11.52 27.06
C ASP A 57 7.33 10.91 27.69
N PHE A 58 7.97 9.96 27.02
CA PHE A 58 9.23 9.37 27.47
C PHE A 58 10.33 10.42 27.59
N LEU A 59 10.54 11.22 26.54
CA LEU A 59 11.58 12.26 26.52
C LEU A 59 11.37 13.30 27.63
N ILE A 60 10.13 13.76 27.82
CA ILE A 60 9.80 14.75 28.86
C ILE A 60 9.96 14.15 30.27
N SER A 61 9.47 12.92 30.49
CA SER A 61 9.54 12.26 31.80
C SER A 61 10.95 11.85 32.21
N ALA A 62 11.84 11.58 31.25
CA ALA A 62 13.24 11.24 31.51
C ALA A 62 14.06 12.41 32.06
N CYS A 63 13.64 13.65 31.84
CA CYS A 63 14.32 14.83 32.36
C CYS A 63 14.12 14.95 33.89
N THR A 64 15.21 14.90 34.66
CA THR A 64 15.17 15.05 36.13
C THR A 64 15.18 16.51 36.58
N ASP A 65 15.91 17.37 35.87
CA ASP A 65 15.96 18.81 36.14
C ASP A 65 14.71 19.51 35.60
N SER A 66 14.12 20.41 36.40
CA SER A 66 12.86 21.07 36.05
C SER A 66 12.98 22.05 34.89
N LEU A 67 14.11 22.76 34.79
CA LEU A 67 14.33 23.74 33.72
C LEU A 67 14.61 23.01 32.39
N VAL A 68 15.41 21.95 32.43
CA VAL A 68 15.62 21.08 31.26
C VAL A 68 14.30 20.44 30.83
N ARG A 69 13.50 19.92 31.78
CA ARG A 69 12.20 19.32 31.46
C ARG A 69 11.26 20.33 30.80
N GLN A 70 11.21 21.56 31.30
CA GLN A 70 10.44 22.64 30.71
C GLN A 70 10.89 22.91 29.27
N ASN A 71 12.18 23.12 29.05
CA ASN A 71 12.73 23.39 27.72
C ASN A 71 12.45 22.25 26.75
N VAL A 72 12.63 20.99 27.16
CA VAL A 72 12.35 19.81 26.33
C VAL A 72 10.86 19.73 25.98
N ALA A 73 9.96 19.92 26.95
CA ALA A 73 8.52 19.88 26.71
C ALA A 73 8.07 21.00 25.75
N GLU A 74 8.60 22.22 25.93
CA GLU A 74 8.30 23.35 25.05
C GLU A 74 8.86 23.14 23.64
N SER A 75 10.08 22.61 23.51
CA SER A 75 10.70 22.33 22.22
C SER A 75 9.96 21.24 21.45
N ILE A 76 9.51 20.17 22.13
CA ILE A 76 8.66 19.14 21.53
C ILE A 76 7.31 19.73 21.11
N PHE A 77 6.64 20.49 21.99
CA PHE A 77 5.37 21.13 21.67
C PHE A 77 5.50 22.06 20.45
N ARG A 78 6.53 22.91 20.44
CA ARG A 78 6.81 23.86 19.35
C ARG A 78 7.12 23.15 18.03
N TYR A 79 7.88 22.04 18.08
CA TYR A 79 8.16 21.23 16.90
C TYR A 79 6.87 20.78 16.21
N TYR A 80 5.96 20.16 16.97
CA TYR A 80 4.70 19.66 16.44
C TYR A 80 3.73 20.79 16.05
N LEU A 81 3.71 21.88 16.81
CA LEU A 81 2.91 23.08 16.50
C LEU A 81 3.29 23.69 15.14
N SER A 82 4.58 23.70 14.79
CA SER A 82 5.09 24.25 13.53
C SER A 82 5.14 23.25 12.37
N SER A 83 4.70 22.01 12.59
CA SER A 83 4.80 20.95 11.59
C SER A 83 3.80 21.19 10.45
N GLY A 84 4.27 21.14 9.20
CA GLY A 84 3.41 21.11 8.02
C GLY A 84 2.84 19.72 7.69
N VAL A 85 3.06 18.72 8.55
CA VAL A 85 2.57 17.35 8.34
C VAL A 85 1.17 17.22 8.93
N MET A 86 0.20 16.91 8.08
CA MET A 86 -1.20 16.68 8.44
C MET A 86 -1.33 15.65 9.57
N GLY A 87 -2.03 16.03 10.65
CA GLY A 87 -2.38 15.15 11.77
C GLY A 87 -1.43 15.22 12.97
N LEU A 88 -0.26 15.85 12.83
CA LEU A 88 0.70 15.97 13.94
C LEU A 88 0.29 17.01 14.99
N GLU A 89 -0.73 17.83 14.72
CA GLU A 89 -1.37 18.69 15.71
C GLU A 89 -1.93 17.88 16.90
N ALA A 90 -2.30 16.62 16.66
CA ALA A 90 -2.74 15.72 17.72
C ALA A 90 -1.63 15.46 18.75
N VAL A 91 -0.36 15.40 18.32
CA VAL A 91 0.78 15.22 19.23
C VAL A 91 1.02 16.50 20.03
N ALA A 92 0.94 17.67 19.39
CA ALA A 92 1.03 18.95 20.10
C ALA A 92 -0.06 19.09 21.17
N ILE A 93 -1.31 18.75 20.84
CA ILE A 93 -2.43 18.76 21.79
C ILE A 93 -2.22 17.75 22.91
N HIS A 94 -1.73 16.54 22.61
CA HIS A 94 -1.42 15.54 23.64
C HIS A 94 -0.38 16.07 24.63
N VAL A 95 0.72 16.65 24.13
CA VAL A 95 1.76 17.23 24.99
C VAL A 95 1.20 18.37 25.84
N TYR A 96 0.37 19.25 25.26
CA TYR A 96 -0.33 20.29 26.01
C TYR A 96 -1.20 19.73 27.12
N ASP A 97 -2.08 18.79 26.81
CA ASP A 97 -3.03 18.20 27.76
C ASP A 97 -2.34 17.46 28.89
N ARG A 98 -1.25 16.74 28.57
CA ARG A 98 -0.53 15.90 29.53
C ARG A 98 0.38 16.70 30.45
N TRP A 99 1.08 17.70 29.91
CA TRP A 99 2.21 18.33 30.61
C TRP A 99 1.97 19.78 31.00
N PHE A 100 1.14 20.51 30.26
CA PHE A 100 0.98 21.96 30.46
C PHE A 100 -0.39 22.36 31.03
N ARG A 101 -1.48 21.69 30.64
CA ARG A 101 -2.85 22.04 31.03
C ARG A 101 -3.05 22.14 32.54
N ASP A 102 -2.59 21.14 33.28
CA ASP A 102 -2.78 21.07 34.74
C ASP A 102 -1.67 21.80 35.53
N GLY A 103 -0.72 22.44 34.82
CA GLY A 103 0.39 23.16 35.44
C GLY A 103 1.53 22.28 35.95
N THR A 104 1.58 21.00 35.55
CA THR A 104 2.71 20.08 35.85
C THR A 104 4.04 20.67 35.40
N ILE A 105 4.05 21.33 34.24
CA ILE A 105 5.14 22.15 33.73
C ILE A 105 4.57 23.55 33.48
N LYS A 106 5.26 24.58 33.99
CA LYS A 106 4.94 25.97 33.66
C LYS A 106 5.65 26.34 32.35
N MET A 107 4.92 26.92 31.41
CA MET A 107 5.53 27.48 30.20
C MET A 107 6.34 28.75 30.51
N GLY A 108 7.29 29.09 29.63
CA GLY A 108 8.23 30.20 29.78
C GLY A 108 7.59 31.56 29.96
N SER A 109 6.41 31.77 29.36
CA SER A 109 5.66 33.02 29.47
C SER A 109 4.13 32.81 29.54
N PRO A 110 3.39 33.73 30.17
CA PRO A 110 1.92 33.75 30.11
C PRO A 110 1.38 33.80 28.68
N GLU A 111 2.06 34.49 27.78
CA GLU A 111 1.70 34.63 26.37
C GLU A 111 1.78 33.28 25.63
N GLU A 112 2.89 32.53 25.81
CA GLU A 112 3.04 31.19 25.23
C GLU A 112 2.02 30.21 25.80
N SER A 113 1.76 30.29 27.12
CA SER A 113 0.72 29.47 27.77
C SER A 113 -0.66 29.74 27.19
N LEU A 114 -1.00 31.02 26.96
CA LEU A 114 -2.25 31.41 26.35
C LEU A 114 -2.33 30.94 24.88
N ALA A 115 -1.26 31.10 24.10
CA ALA A 115 -1.22 30.65 22.71
C ALA A 115 -1.39 29.14 22.59
N ALA A 116 -0.70 28.36 23.43
CA ALA A 116 -0.82 26.90 23.46
C ALA A 116 -2.23 26.44 23.85
N ARG A 117 -2.85 27.14 24.81
CA ARG A 117 -4.25 26.90 25.19
C ARG A 117 -5.20 27.20 24.04
N ILE A 118 -5.10 28.36 23.41
CA ILE A 118 -5.96 28.75 22.28
C ILE A 118 -5.82 27.72 21.16
N PHE A 119 -4.59 27.39 20.76
CA PHE A 119 -4.34 26.36 19.76
C PHE A 119 -5.03 25.04 20.13
N SER A 120 -4.81 24.55 21.36
CA SER A 120 -5.32 23.23 21.76
C SER A 120 -6.84 23.18 21.88
N GLU A 121 -7.49 24.26 22.32
CA GLU A 121 -8.95 24.32 22.46
C GLU A 121 -9.65 24.47 21.10
N PHE A 122 -9.07 25.23 20.17
CA PHE A 122 -9.64 25.45 18.85
C PHE A 122 -9.41 24.28 17.89
N ASN A 123 -8.41 23.42 18.13
CA ASN A 123 -8.05 22.35 17.19
C ASN A 123 -8.52 20.94 17.61
N ARG A 124 -8.85 20.70 18.89
CA ARG A 124 -9.16 19.35 19.40
C ARG A 124 -10.46 18.73 18.92
N GLN A 125 -11.38 19.50 18.37
CA GLN A 125 -12.69 19.00 17.94
C GLN A 125 -12.68 18.45 16.50
N SER A 126 -11.60 18.69 15.76
CA SER A 126 -11.50 18.41 14.33
C SER A 126 -10.22 17.67 13.93
N LEU A 127 -9.66 16.83 14.82
CA LEU A 127 -8.48 16.03 14.50
C LEU A 127 -8.81 14.95 13.46
N ILE A 128 -7.78 14.52 12.72
CA ILE A 128 -7.90 13.40 11.77
C ILE A 128 -8.47 12.18 12.49
N GLY A 129 -9.44 11.50 11.86
CA GLY A 129 -10.13 10.34 12.42
C GLY A 129 -11.30 10.67 13.35
N MET A 130 -11.54 11.96 13.65
CA MET A 130 -12.72 12.38 14.43
C MET A 130 -13.93 12.61 13.52
N LYS A 131 -15.12 12.42 14.09
CA LYS A 131 -16.36 12.85 13.44
C LYS A 131 -16.38 14.37 13.30
N ALA A 132 -16.62 14.85 12.09
CA ALA A 132 -16.70 16.27 11.76
C ALA A 132 -17.80 16.96 12.60
N PRO A 133 -17.47 18.03 13.36
CA PRO A 133 -18.47 18.75 14.15
C PRO A 133 -19.55 19.38 13.26
N GLY A 134 -20.81 19.00 13.46
CA GLY A 134 -21.93 19.56 12.69
C GLY A 134 -22.04 21.09 12.81
N MET A 135 -22.37 21.74 11.69
CA MET A 135 -22.61 23.18 11.59
C MET A 135 -23.86 23.46 10.75
N SER A 136 -24.56 24.53 11.10
CA SER A 136 -25.68 25.06 10.31
C SER A 136 -25.30 26.46 9.84
N LEU A 137 -25.33 26.68 8.53
CA LEU A 137 -24.93 27.93 7.88
C LEU A 137 -26.03 28.38 6.94
N ARG A 138 -25.97 29.63 6.46
CA ARG A 138 -26.95 30.16 5.49
C ARG A 138 -26.38 30.15 4.08
N ASP A 139 -27.22 29.83 3.09
CA ASP A 139 -26.86 29.98 1.67
C ASP A 139 -27.15 31.41 1.15
N THR A 140 -26.88 31.67 -0.13
CA THR A 140 -27.14 32.96 -0.79
C THR A 140 -28.63 33.34 -0.82
N SER A 141 -29.53 32.36 -0.79
CA SER A 141 -30.98 32.54 -0.74
C SER A 141 -31.52 32.72 0.69
N GLY A 142 -30.67 32.53 1.70
CA GLY A 142 -31.01 32.62 3.12
C GLY A 142 -31.52 31.31 3.73
N ASN A 143 -31.48 30.19 3.00
CA ASN A 143 -31.85 28.89 3.55
C ASN A 143 -30.77 28.38 4.49
N THR A 144 -31.16 27.63 5.51
CA THR A 144 -30.22 26.97 6.41
C THR A 144 -29.75 25.65 5.81
N VAL A 145 -28.44 25.47 5.67
CA VAL A 145 -27.78 24.26 5.18
C VAL A 145 -27.00 23.63 6.33
N THR A 146 -27.19 22.33 6.54
CA THR A 146 -26.37 21.56 7.49
C THR A 146 -25.17 21.00 6.76
N VAL A 147 -23.98 21.24 7.31
CA VAL A 147 -22.70 20.81 6.77
C VAL A 147 -22.35 19.42 7.34
N CYS A 148 -21.82 18.55 6.47
CA CYS A 148 -21.48 17.13 6.74
C CYS A 148 -22.69 16.22 7.01
N GLY A 149 -22.49 14.90 6.89
CA GLY A 149 -23.50 13.89 7.21
C GLY A 149 -24.50 13.60 6.09
N THR A 150 -24.15 13.93 4.84
CA THR A 150 -24.99 13.69 3.65
C THR A 150 -24.77 12.31 3.00
N GLY A 151 -23.87 11.48 3.55
CA GLY A 151 -23.49 10.20 2.95
C GLY A 151 -22.62 10.35 1.70
N ARG A 152 -22.06 11.54 1.47
CA ARG A 152 -21.13 11.87 0.39
C ARG A 152 -19.86 12.49 0.96
N TRP A 153 -18.78 12.40 0.20
CA TRP A 153 -17.55 13.13 0.50
C TRP A 153 -17.85 14.62 0.62
N SER A 154 -17.35 15.27 1.67
CA SER A 154 -17.57 16.68 1.91
C SER A 154 -16.24 17.41 1.96
N ILE A 155 -16.09 18.43 1.12
CA ILE A 155 -14.94 19.33 1.10
C ILE A 155 -15.37 20.62 1.80
N LEU A 156 -14.73 20.96 2.92
CA LEU A 156 -15.02 22.20 3.64
C LEU A 156 -13.92 23.19 3.28
N TYR A 157 -14.28 24.28 2.62
CA TYR A 157 -13.35 25.31 2.19
C TYR A 157 -13.68 26.64 2.88
N PHE A 158 -12.85 27.05 3.82
CA PHE A 158 -13.01 28.30 4.56
C PHE A 158 -12.19 29.41 3.91
N TYR A 159 -12.84 30.52 3.56
CA TYR A 159 -12.20 31.59 2.80
C TYR A 159 -12.71 32.99 3.17
N ASP A 160 -11.91 33.99 2.80
CA ASP A 160 -12.27 35.41 2.88
C ASP A 160 -12.09 36.07 1.51
N THR A 161 -13.11 36.81 1.08
CA THR A 161 -13.12 37.69 -0.10
C THR A 161 -11.98 38.71 -0.16
N GLY A 162 -11.45 39.14 0.99
CA GLY A 162 -10.34 40.09 1.09
C GLY A 162 -8.95 39.46 1.03
N CYS A 163 -8.84 38.13 0.95
CA CYS A 163 -7.58 37.40 1.02
C CYS A 163 -7.05 37.05 -0.39
N PRO A 164 -5.88 37.58 -0.82
CA PRO A 164 -5.29 37.25 -2.11
C PRO A 164 -4.97 35.76 -2.28
N ALA A 165 -4.55 35.08 -1.20
CA ALA A 165 -4.28 33.65 -1.23
C ALA A 165 -5.57 32.85 -1.50
N CYS A 166 -6.72 33.27 -0.93
CA CYS A 166 -8.01 32.64 -1.21
C CYS A 166 -8.42 32.76 -2.69
N ILE A 167 -8.03 33.82 -3.39
CA ILE A 167 -8.32 33.96 -4.83
C ILE A 167 -7.57 32.88 -5.62
N ALA A 168 -6.26 32.71 -5.36
CA ALA A 168 -5.45 31.69 -6.02
C ALA A 168 -5.94 30.28 -5.68
N GLU A 169 -6.22 30.04 -4.39
CA GLU A 169 -6.70 28.76 -3.87
C GLU A 169 -8.03 28.35 -4.50
N THR A 170 -8.96 29.30 -4.65
CA THR A 170 -10.26 29.04 -5.28
C THR A 170 -10.10 28.62 -6.74
N ALA A 171 -9.24 29.30 -7.51
CA ALA A 171 -8.99 28.95 -8.90
C ALA A 171 -8.33 27.55 -9.04
N MET A 172 -7.44 27.17 -8.12
CA MET A 172 -6.83 25.84 -8.11
C MET A 172 -7.84 24.76 -7.76
N LEU A 173 -8.64 24.99 -6.70
CA LEU A 173 -9.70 24.09 -6.28
C LEU A 173 -10.72 23.86 -7.40
N GLU A 174 -11.06 24.91 -8.14
CA GLU A 174 -11.93 24.79 -9.32
C GLU A 174 -11.38 23.86 -10.38
N ASN A 175 -10.12 24.07 -10.76
CA ASN A 175 -9.46 23.24 -11.76
C ASN A 175 -9.43 21.76 -11.35
N ILE A 176 -9.11 21.45 -10.08
CA ILE A 176 -9.07 20.07 -9.59
C ILE A 176 -10.45 19.42 -9.65
N LEU A 177 -11.48 20.12 -9.17
CA LEU A 177 -12.83 19.55 -9.09
C LEU A 177 -13.52 19.42 -10.45
N GLU A 178 -13.15 20.24 -11.44
CA GLU A 178 -13.66 20.12 -12.81
C GLU A 178 -12.99 19.00 -13.61
N ASN A 179 -11.68 18.79 -13.44
CA ASN A 179 -10.93 17.80 -14.23
C ASN A 179 -11.31 16.35 -13.87
N ASP A 180 -11.54 16.07 -12.59
CA ASP A 180 -11.67 14.69 -12.09
C ASP A 180 -13.11 14.29 -11.72
N ASN A 181 -14.07 15.22 -11.83
CA ASN A 181 -15.51 15.01 -11.64
C ASN A 181 -15.87 14.17 -10.39
N PHE A 182 -15.26 14.52 -9.25
CA PHE A 182 -15.45 13.84 -7.97
C PHE A 182 -16.91 13.86 -7.49
N ASP A 183 -17.37 12.76 -6.89
CA ASP A 183 -18.70 12.69 -6.26
C ASP A 183 -18.67 13.29 -4.84
N ALA A 184 -18.52 14.61 -4.76
CA ALA A 184 -18.34 15.34 -3.50
C ALA A 184 -19.29 16.56 -3.35
N ASP A 185 -19.53 16.95 -2.10
CA ASP A 185 -20.20 18.20 -1.72
C ASP A 185 -19.13 19.22 -1.31
N LEU A 186 -19.00 20.30 -2.09
CA LEU A 186 -18.12 21.43 -1.76
C LEU A 186 -18.90 22.46 -0.94
N TYR A 187 -18.56 22.59 0.33
CA TYR A 187 -19.06 23.63 1.23
C TYR A 187 -18.06 24.78 1.29
N ALA A 188 -18.28 25.81 0.47
CA ALA A 188 -17.47 27.03 0.45
C ALA A 188 -18.01 28.02 1.50
N ILE A 189 -17.29 28.19 2.59
CA ILE A 189 -17.71 28.90 3.80
C ILE A 189 -16.97 30.24 3.89
N TYR A 190 -17.71 31.33 3.70
CA TYR A 190 -17.22 32.68 3.91
C TYR A 190 -17.13 33.00 5.41
N THR A 191 -15.96 33.47 5.84
CA THR A 191 -15.64 33.66 7.26
C THR A 191 -15.91 35.06 7.80
N GLN A 192 -16.37 36.00 6.97
CA GLN A 192 -16.72 37.37 7.38
C GLN A 192 -18.24 37.63 7.27
N ASP A 193 -18.66 38.85 7.57
CA ASP A 193 -20.06 39.25 7.76
C ASP A 193 -20.61 40.19 6.67
N ASN A 194 -19.84 40.47 5.60
CA ASN A 194 -20.25 41.39 4.54
C ASN A 194 -20.91 40.67 3.36
N LYS A 195 -22.24 40.68 3.31
CA LYS A 195 -23.03 39.98 2.28
C LYS A 195 -22.78 40.51 0.87
N GLU A 196 -22.69 41.83 0.73
CA GLU A 196 -22.52 42.49 -0.58
C GLU A 196 -21.20 42.08 -1.22
N LYS A 197 -20.10 42.18 -0.47
CA LYS A 197 -18.76 41.74 -0.92
C LYS A 197 -18.73 40.26 -1.25
N TRP A 198 -19.36 39.43 -0.42
CA TRP A 198 -19.44 37.99 -0.67
C TRP A 198 -20.18 37.65 -1.97
N THR A 199 -21.32 38.31 -2.20
CA THR A 199 -22.14 38.11 -3.41
C THR A 199 -21.39 38.58 -4.66
N GLU A 200 -20.72 39.73 -4.60
CA GLU A 200 -19.90 40.23 -5.70
C GLU A 200 -18.74 39.27 -6.00
N TRP A 201 -18.00 38.87 -4.97
CA TRP A 201 -16.81 38.03 -5.11
C TRP A 201 -17.16 36.65 -5.66
N THR A 202 -18.22 36.00 -5.15
CA THR A 202 -18.66 34.67 -5.65
C THR A 202 -19.05 34.73 -7.13
N SER A 203 -19.80 35.75 -7.56
CA SER A 203 -20.18 35.92 -8.97
C SER A 203 -19.01 36.14 -9.93
N ALA A 204 -17.93 36.73 -9.42
CA ALA A 204 -16.76 37.12 -10.21
C ALA A 204 -15.65 36.03 -10.21
N HIS A 205 -15.47 35.30 -9.11
CA HIS A 205 -14.29 34.45 -8.88
C HIS A 205 -14.60 32.98 -8.56
N PHE A 206 -15.87 32.62 -8.37
CA PHE A 206 -16.26 31.25 -8.05
C PHE A 206 -17.28 30.72 -9.07
N ARG A 207 -16.80 30.12 -10.15
CA ARG A 207 -17.55 29.57 -11.29
C ARG A 207 -17.25 28.09 -11.52
N LEU A 208 -17.31 27.27 -10.47
CA LEU A 208 -17.20 25.83 -10.62
C LEU A 208 -18.42 25.26 -11.39
N SER A 209 -18.17 24.56 -12.48
CA SER A 209 -19.19 23.83 -13.24
C SER A 209 -18.81 22.35 -13.41
N ALA A 210 -18.69 21.62 -12.29
CA ALA A 210 -18.45 20.18 -12.28
C ALA A 210 -19.79 19.38 -12.29
N GLY A 211 -19.84 18.28 -13.06
CA GLY A 211 -21.08 17.53 -13.29
C GLY A 211 -21.58 16.76 -12.07
N ASN A 212 -20.67 16.25 -11.23
CA ASN A 212 -20.99 15.46 -10.03
C ASN A 212 -20.70 16.18 -8.71
N THR A 213 -19.94 17.29 -8.71
CA THR A 213 -19.67 18.07 -7.50
C THR A 213 -20.79 19.07 -7.25
N ARG A 214 -21.41 19.02 -6.07
CA ARG A 214 -22.41 20.02 -5.66
C ARG A 214 -21.73 21.13 -4.88
N VAL A 215 -21.95 22.39 -5.26
CA VAL A 215 -21.34 23.56 -4.59
C VAL A 215 -22.38 24.27 -3.73
N PHE A 216 -22.02 24.49 -2.48
CA PHE A 216 -22.79 25.26 -1.51
C PHE A 216 -21.96 26.47 -1.08
N HIS A 217 -22.37 27.66 -1.52
CA HIS A 217 -21.84 28.91 -1.00
C HIS A 217 -22.55 29.25 0.30
N LEU A 218 -21.81 29.25 1.40
CA LEU A 218 -22.33 29.40 2.75
C LEU A 218 -21.64 30.53 3.50
N TRP A 219 -22.35 31.11 4.47
CA TRP A 219 -21.83 32.11 5.41
C TRP A 219 -22.58 32.02 6.75
N ASP A 220 -22.00 32.62 7.79
CA ASP A 220 -22.57 32.68 9.15
C ASP A 220 -22.74 34.15 9.59
N PRO A 221 -23.83 34.82 9.22
CA PRO A 221 -24.02 36.24 9.51
C PRO A 221 -24.08 36.53 11.01
N ASP A 222 -24.51 35.55 11.82
CA ASP A 222 -24.71 35.70 13.25
C ASP A 222 -23.50 35.16 14.06
N MET A 223 -22.46 34.65 13.39
CA MET A 223 -21.29 33.98 14.00
C MET A 223 -21.67 32.91 15.03
N SER A 224 -22.79 32.23 14.79
CA SER A 224 -23.44 31.33 15.75
C SER A 224 -23.10 29.84 15.55
N SER A 225 -22.55 29.49 14.39
CA SER A 225 -22.20 28.10 14.04
C SER A 225 -21.02 27.57 14.85
N GLY A 226 -20.17 28.46 15.36
CA GLY A 226 -18.95 28.14 16.12
C GLY A 226 -17.84 27.53 15.26
N PHE A 227 -17.84 27.78 13.93
CA PHE A 227 -16.86 27.19 13.02
C PHE A 227 -15.41 27.47 13.42
N GLN A 228 -15.11 28.64 14.02
CA GLN A 228 -13.75 28.95 14.48
C GLN A 228 -13.28 27.95 15.54
N MET A 229 -14.11 27.71 16.57
CA MET A 229 -13.78 26.79 17.67
C MET A 229 -13.84 25.31 17.24
N LYS A 230 -14.80 24.95 16.38
CA LYS A 230 -15.02 23.57 15.95
C LYS A 230 -13.94 23.08 15.00
N TYR A 231 -13.48 23.94 14.11
CA TYR A 231 -12.54 23.58 13.04
C TYR A 231 -11.17 24.26 13.15
N GLY A 232 -10.96 25.13 14.13
CA GLY A 232 -9.69 25.82 14.32
C GLY A 232 -9.41 26.89 13.27
N ILE A 233 -10.45 27.52 12.73
CA ILE A 233 -10.34 28.51 11.66
C ILE A 233 -9.95 29.87 12.26
N LEU A 234 -8.63 30.07 12.38
CA LEU A 234 -8.02 31.35 12.79
C LEU A 234 -7.45 32.13 11.61
N GLU A 235 -7.19 31.44 10.50
CA GLU A 235 -6.64 31.99 9.26
C GLU A 235 -7.31 31.33 8.05
N THR A 236 -7.24 31.99 6.90
CA THR A 236 -7.80 31.52 5.62
C THR A 236 -6.76 31.67 4.50
N PRO A 237 -6.74 30.77 3.50
CA PRO A 237 -7.66 29.65 3.30
C PRO A 237 -7.37 28.43 4.19
N ARG A 238 -8.40 27.62 4.44
CA ARG A 238 -8.28 26.31 5.11
C ARG A 238 -9.20 25.30 4.43
N ILE A 239 -8.66 24.14 4.06
CA ILE A 239 -9.44 23.04 3.47
C ILE A 239 -9.47 21.83 4.40
N PHE A 240 -10.64 21.21 4.51
CA PHE A 240 -10.85 19.91 5.14
C PHE A 240 -11.51 18.93 4.17
N LEU A 241 -11.17 17.66 4.31
CA LEU A 241 -11.83 16.55 3.62
C LEU A 241 -12.49 15.63 4.65
N VAL A 242 -13.78 15.37 4.44
CA VAL A 242 -14.60 14.52 5.30
C VAL A 242 -15.20 13.40 4.45
N ASP A 243 -15.13 12.17 4.94
CA ASP A 243 -15.66 10.99 4.26
C ASP A 243 -17.20 10.87 4.35
N PRO A 244 -17.82 9.92 3.63
CA PRO A 244 -19.26 9.68 3.67
C PRO A 244 -19.82 9.34 5.06
N ASP A 245 -19.01 8.74 5.95
CA ASP A 245 -19.39 8.43 7.33
C ASP A 245 -19.29 9.66 8.26
N GLY A 246 -18.80 10.78 7.74
CA GLY A 246 -18.64 12.04 8.44
C GLY A 246 -17.35 12.12 9.26
N ILE A 247 -16.33 11.32 8.94
CA ILE A 247 -15.03 11.32 9.59
C ILE A 247 -14.06 12.24 8.84
N ILE A 248 -13.28 13.04 9.57
CA ILE A 248 -12.27 13.93 9.00
C ILE A 248 -11.07 13.09 8.55
N CYS A 249 -10.87 13.00 7.24
CA CYS A 249 -9.75 12.30 6.61
C CYS A 249 -8.63 13.24 6.17
N GLY A 250 -8.94 14.53 6.02
CA GLY A 250 -7.97 15.56 5.64
C GLY A 250 -8.20 16.87 6.39
N ARG A 251 -7.11 17.52 6.81
CA ARG A 251 -7.12 18.74 7.61
C ARG A 251 -5.98 19.67 7.23
N GLY A 252 -6.27 20.97 7.19
CA GLY A 252 -5.24 22.00 6.95
C GLY A 252 -4.64 21.87 5.56
N LEU A 253 -5.45 21.40 4.60
CA LEU A 253 -5.02 21.15 3.24
C LEU A 253 -4.95 22.46 2.46
N ASP A 254 -4.05 22.49 1.49
CA ASP A 254 -4.17 23.31 0.28
C ASP A 254 -4.71 22.45 -0.87
N SER A 255 -4.91 23.06 -2.03
CA SER A 255 -5.50 22.45 -3.22
C SER A 255 -4.64 21.30 -3.74
N ALA A 256 -3.31 21.43 -3.70
CA ALA A 256 -2.40 20.37 -4.15
C ALA A 256 -2.43 19.16 -3.22
N ALA A 257 -2.42 19.38 -1.90
CA ALA A 257 -2.56 18.33 -0.91
C ALA A 257 -3.95 17.69 -0.96
N LEU A 258 -4.99 18.48 -1.25
CA LEU A 258 -6.33 17.97 -1.50
C LEU A 258 -6.35 17.07 -2.74
N GLU A 259 -5.82 17.51 -3.88
CA GLU A 259 -5.74 16.70 -5.11
C GLU A 259 -5.02 15.37 -4.86
N GLU A 260 -3.88 15.39 -4.18
CA GLU A 260 -3.16 14.16 -3.82
C GLU A 260 -3.99 13.25 -2.91
N LEU A 261 -4.68 13.83 -1.91
CA LEU A 261 -5.50 13.07 -0.98
C LEU A 261 -6.76 12.50 -1.64
N LEU A 262 -7.44 13.27 -2.48
CA LEU A 262 -8.57 12.80 -3.29
C LEU A 262 -8.08 11.73 -4.28
N GLY A 263 -6.92 11.91 -4.92
CA GLY A 263 -6.30 10.90 -5.77
C GLY A 263 -5.97 9.59 -5.03
N ARG A 264 -5.75 9.63 -3.71
CA ARG A 264 -5.53 8.42 -2.89
C ARG A 264 -6.82 7.82 -2.33
N LEU A 265 -7.77 8.64 -1.90
CA LEU A 265 -9.00 8.21 -1.21
C LEU A 265 -10.20 8.03 -2.13
N LEU A 266 -10.31 8.87 -3.17
CA LEU A 266 -11.42 8.93 -4.12
C LEU A 266 -11.11 8.36 -5.48
N SER A 267 -9.85 8.09 -5.79
CA SER A 267 -9.59 7.03 -6.73
C SER A 267 -10.25 5.78 -6.13
N PRO A 268 -11.32 5.19 -6.71
CA PRO A 268 -11.36 3.73 -6.71
C PRO A 268 -9.95 3.32 -7.13
N PRO A 269 -9.25 2.39 -6.45
CA PRO A 269 -7.86 2.04 -6.73
C PRO A 269 -7.70 2.17 -8.21
N SER A 270 -7.00 3.23 -8.63
CA SER A 270 -7.12 3.61 -10.03
C SER A 270 -6.73 2.35 -10.78
N PRO A 271 -7.42 2.02 -11.88
CA PRO A 271 -7.06 1.00 -12.84
C PRO A 271 -5.58 0.87 -13.25
N GLU A 272 -4.65 1.56 -12.61
CA GLU A 272 -3.22 1.36 -12.76
C GLU A 272 -2.76 0.14 -11.95
N TYR A 273 -3.06 -1.01 -12.57
CA TYR A 273 -2.32 -2.27 -12.51
C TYR A 273 -2.17 -2.93 -11.14
N TYR A 274 -3.07 -3.89 -10.87
CA TYR A 274 -2.68 -5.04 -10.06
C TYR A 274 -1.36 -5.60 -10.56
N GLY A 275 -0.47 -5.98 -9.64
CA GLY A 275 0.84 -6.50 -10.01
C GLY A 275 1.86 -5.44 -10.38
N SER A 276 1.74 -4.22 -9.84
CA SER A 276 2.79 -3.20 -9.90
C SER A 276 4.14 -3.73 -9.39
N GLU A 277 5.27 -3.14 -9.82
CA GLU A 277 6.59 -3.52 -9.27
C GLU A 277 6.66 -3.37 -7.75
N ALA A 278 5.96 -2.37 -7.18
CA ALA A 278 5.91 -2.15 -5.75
C ALA A 278 5.21 -3.31 -5.02
N SER A 279 4.06 -3.77 -5.55
CA SER A 279 3.33 -4.92 -5.02
C SER A 279 4.13 -6.23 -5.16
N ALA A 280 4.81 -6.42 -6.28
CA ALA A 280 5.66 -7.59 -6.49
C ALA A 280 6.81 -7.64 -5.49
N ARG A 281 7.50 -6.51 -5.24
CA ARG A 281 8.55 -6.41 -4.23
C ARG A 281 8.02 -6.59 -2.81
N PHE A 282 6.77 -6.20 -2.55
CA PHE A 282 6.13 -6.46 -1.27
C PHE A 282 5.96 -7.97 -1.04
N TYR A 283 5.38 -8.68 -2.00
CA TYR A 283 5.21 -10.13 -1.90
C TYR A 283 6.52 -10.90 -1.90
N ASP A 284 7.54 -10.42 -2.61
CA ASP A 284 8.90 -10.96 -2.50
C ASP A 284 9.39 -10.91 -1.05
N ARG A 285 9.19 -9.79 -0.34
CA ARG A 285 9.59 -9.67 1.07
C ARG A 285 8.75 -10.55 1.99
N VAL A 286 7.44 -10.61 1.75
CA VAL A 286 6.50 -11.42 2.53
C VAL A 286 6.88 -12.91 2.45
N PHE A 287 7.18 -13.39 1.25
CA PHE A 287 7.49 -14.80 1.01
C PHE A 287 8.98 -15.16 1.16
N ALA A 288 9.87 -14.18 1.34
CA ALA A 288 11.29 -14.40 1.60
C ALA A 288 11.64 -14.58 3.09
N ALA A 289 10.67 -14.46 4.01
CA ALA A 289 10.92 -14.59 5.43
C ALA A 289 11.49 -15.98 5.79
N ASP A 290 12.65 -15.97 6.46
CA ASP A 290 13.36 -17.09 7.11
C ASP A 290 14.25 -18.04 6.30
N GLY A 291 14.60 -17.74 5.04
CA GLY A 291 15.68 -18.45 4.33
C GLY A 291 15.44 -19.96 4.13
N GLY A 292 14.23 -20.43 4.41
CA GLY A 292 13.74 -21.78 4.14
C GLY A 292 12.98 -21.85 2.81
N SER A 293 12.71 -23.07 2.36
CA SER A 293 11.81 -23.31 1.23
C SER A 293 10.36 -23.04 1.63
N ILE A 294 9.70 -22.08 0.98
CA ILE A 294 8.27 -21.79 1.17
C ILE A 294 7.39 -22.93 0.65
N SER A 295 6.33 -23.29 1.37
CA SER A 295 5.36 -24.31 0.97
C SER A 295 4.05 -23.70 0.42
N CYS A 296 3.24 -24.51 -0.26
CA CYS A 296 1.89 -24.08 -0.67
C CYS A 296 1.01 -23.68 0.54
N GLY A 297 1.17 -24.37 1.68
CA GLY A 297 0.44 -24.06 2.91
C GLY A 297 0.77 -22.66 3.45
N ASP A 298 2.02 -22.24 3.37
CA ASP A 298 2.45 -20.92 3.86
C ASP A 298 1.82 -19.80 3.00
N ILE A 299 1.85 -19.96 1.67
CA ILE A 299 1.30 -18.96 0.74
C ILE A 299 -0.23 -18.89 0.87
N THR A 300 -0.90 -20.04 0.94
CA THR A 300 -2.37 -20.09 1.10
C THR A 300 -2.82 -19.56 2.46
N GLY A 301 -2.06 -19.83 3.53
CA GLY A 301 -2.30 -19.25 4.84
C GLY A 301 -2.18 -17.73 4.84
N ILE A 302 -1.23 -17.15 4.09
CA ILE A 302 -1.12 -15.70 3.91
C ILE A 302 -2.33 -15.15 3.15
N ALA A 303 -2.78 -15.84 2.09
CA ALA A 303 -3.98 -15.42 1.36
C ALA A 303 -5.24 -15.44 2.25
N ASP A 304 -5.42 -16.48 3.07
CA ASP A 304 -6.51 -16.55 4.05
C ASP A 304 -6.38 -15.46 5.11
N HIS A 305 -5.17 -15.19 5.61
CA HIS A 305 -4.94 -14.13 6.60
C HIS A 305 -5.24 -12.74 6.05
N ILE A 306 -4.91 -12.47 4.78
CA ILE A 306 -5.31 -11.23 4.10
C ILE A 306 -6.84 -11.12 4.11
N ALA A 307 -7.55 -12.17 3.73
CA ALA A 307 -9.01 -12.18 3.71
C ALA A 307 -9.61 -11.94 5.11
N GLU A 308 -9.15 -12.66 6.13
CA GLU A 308 -9.59 -12.52 7.52
C GLU A 308 -9.39 -11.08 8.03
N ARG A 309 -8.17 -10.52 7.88
CA ARG A 309 -7.84 -9.21 8.44
C ARG A 309 -8.54 -8.05 7.73
N THR A 310 -8.77 -8.16 6.44
CA THR A 310 -9.36 -7.09 5.65
C THR A 310 -10.88 -7.17 5.66
N LEU A 311 -11.46 -8.35 5.40
CA LEU A 311 -12.91 -8.49 5.29
C LEU A 311 -13.59 -8.78 6.63
N GLU A 312 -13.08 -9.70 7.44
CA GLU A 312 -13.76 -10.14 8.67
C GLU A 312 -13.50 -9.17 9.83
N ASP A 313 -12.24 -8.78 10.04
CA ASP A 313 -11.88 -7.86 11.12
C ASP A 313 -12.20 -6.40 10.77
N ALA A 314 -11.69 -5.92 9.63
CA ALA A 314 -11.73 -4.49 9.28
C ALA A 314 -12.95 -4.08 8.44
N HIS A 315 -13.69 -5.03 7.87
CA HIS A 315 -14.79 -4.77 6.92
C HIS A 315 -14.36 -3.90 5.71
N ASP A 316 -13.08 -3.91 5.37
CA ASP A 316 -12.46 -3.13 4.30
C ASP A 316 -12.36 -3.96 3.02
N THR A 317 -13.41 -3.85 2.20
CA THR A 317 -13.48 -4.54 0.91
C THR A 317 -12.46 -4.01 -0.09
N LEU A 318 -12.06 -2.74 0.02
CA LEU A 318 -11.13 -2.12 -0.92
C LEU A 318 -9.72 -2.65 -0.74
N LEU A 319 -9.26 -2.71 0.52
CA LEU A 319 -7.96 -3.25 0.88
C LEU A 319 -7.88 -4.74 0.55
N PHE A 320 -8.96 -5.50 0.79
CA PHE A 320 -9.04 -6.90 0.34
C PHE A 320 -8.83 -7.03 -1.17
N LYS A 321 -9.55 -6.23 -1.96
CA LYS A 321 -9.44 -6.26 -3.42
C LYS A 321 -8.03 -5.93 -3.88
N GLN A 322 -7.42 -4.88 -3.32
CA GLN A 322 -6.07 -4.47 -3.66
C GLN A 322 -5.06 -5.59 -3.36
N MET A 323 -5.02 -6.08 -2.12
CA MET A 323 -4.03 -7.07 -1.71
C MET A 323 -4.23 -8.40 -2.46
N THR A 324 -5.47 -8.89 -2.52
CA THR A 324 -5.78 -10.18 -3.16
C THR A 324 -5.58 -10.12 -4.67
N GLY A 325 -5.94 -9.00 -5.31
CA GLY A 325 -5.69 -8.75 -6.72
C GLY A 325 -4.19 -8.66 -7.04
N ASP A 326 -3.40 -7.95 -6.23
CA ASP A 326 -1.95 -7.93 -6.40
C ASP A 326 -1.32 -9.33 -6.23
N LEU A 327 -1.83 -10.12 -5.29
CA LEU A 327 -1.39 -11.50 -5.10
C LEU A 327 -1.73 -12.37 -6.31
N LEU A 328 -2.92 -12.19 -6.89
CA LEU A 328 -3.35 -12.87 -8.11
C LEU A 328 -2.40 -12.59 -9.29
N TYR A 329 -1.89 -11.37 -9.41
CA TYR A 329 -0.92 -11.02 -10.46
C TYR A 329 0.51 -11.44 -10.12
N TYR A 330 0.85 -11.53 -8.83
CA TYR A 330 2.16 -11.95 -8.38
C TYR A 330 2.42 -13.45 -8.60
N LEU A 331 1.49 -14.33 -8.20
CA LEU A 331 1.71 -15.78 -8.20
C LEU A 331 2.04 -16.37 -9.58
N PRO A 332 1.38 -15.97 -10.70
CA PRO A 332 1.68 -16.50 -12.02
C PRO A 332 3.11 -16.22 -12.49
N THR A 333 3.76 -15.18 -11.96
CA THR A 333 5.15 -14.81 -12.29
C THR A 333 6.18 -15.73 -11.62
N LYS A 334 5.76 -16.47 -10.58
CA LYS A 334 6.64 -17.30 -9.76
C LYS A 334 6.74 -18.72 -10.32
N ARG A 335 7.82 -19.39 -9.93
CA ARG A 335 8.18 -20.75 -10.35
C ARG A 335 8.08 -21.69 -9.18
N GLY A 336 7.71 -22.93 -9.45
CA GLY A 336 7.59 -23.98 -8.45
C GLY A 336 6.15 -24.41 -8.26
N ARG A 337 5.99 -25.63 -7.77
CA ARG A 337 4.68 -26.26 -7.56
C ARG A 337 3.90 -25.55 -6.45
N GLU A 338 4.62 -24.98 -5.50
CA GLU A 338 4.15 -24.33 -4.29
C GLU A 338 3.34 -23.08 -4.65
N TYR A 339 3.87 -22.25 -5.54
CA TYR A 339 3.18 -21.08 -6.07
C TYR A 339 1.97 -21.45 -6.92
N ARG A 340 2.06 -22.48 -7.77
CA ARG A 340 0.96 -22.92 -8.64
C ARG A 340 -0.21 -23.52 -7.86
N CYS A 341 0.12 -24.27 -6.82
CA CYS A 341 -0.87 -24.77 -5.85
C CYS A 341 -1.59 -23.62 -5.14
N ALA A 342 -0.83 -22.62 -4.70
CA ALA A 342 -1.40 -21.45 -4.03
C ALA A 342 -2.22 -20.56 -4.98
N GLU A 343 -1.80 -20.43 -6.24
CA GLU A 343 -2.51 -19.71 -7.29
C GLU A 343 -3.89 -20.34 -7.56
N GLU A 344 -3.93 -21.66 -7.72
CA GLU A 344 -5.19 -22.40 -7.89
C GLU A 344 -6.12 -22.21 -6.67
N TYR A 345 -5.56 -22.25 -5.46
CA TYR A 345 -6.32 -22.05 -4.23
C TYR A 345 -6.89 -20.63 -4.12
N LEU A 346 -6.05 -19.61 -4.33
CA LEU A 346 -6.42 -18.20 -4.31
C LEU A 346 -7.56 -17.94 -5.28
N ILE A 347 -7.42 -18.41 -6.52
CA ILE A 347 -8.42 -18.20 -7.55
C ILE A 347 -9.75 -18.85 -7.16
N LYS A 348 -9.75 -20.12 -6.74
CA LYS A 348 -10.99 -20.82 -6.40
C LYS A 348 -11.68 -20.24 -5.17
N ARG A 349 -10.93 -19.92 -4.13
CA ARG A 349 -11.48 -19.55 -2.82
C ARG A 349 -11.79 -18.06 -2.72
N HIS A 350 -10.83 -17.22 -3.10
CA HIS A 350 -10.87 -15.78 -2.81
C HIS A 350 -11.23 -14.92 -4.01
N ILE A 351 -11.19 -15.48 -5.23
CA ILE A 351 -11.60 -14.79 -6.46
C ILE A 351 -12.95 -15.32 -6.95
N LEU A 352 -12.97 -16.47 -7.63
CA LEU A 352 -14.18 -17.04 -8.25
C LEU A 352 -15.21 -17.50 -7.20
N GLY A 353 -14.76 -17.85 -5.99
CA GLY A 353 -15.62 -18.17 -4.86
C GLY A 353 -16.27 -16.96 -4.18
N ARG A 354 -15.86 -15.74 -4.53
CA ARG A 354 -16.29 -14.48 -3.90
C ARG A 354 -16.98 -13.54 -4.89
N GLY A 355 -18.00 -14.05 -5.58
CA GLY A 355 -18.85 -13.24 -6.47
C GLY A 355 -19.61 -12.13 -5.75
N ASP A 356 -19.72 -12.19 -4.42
CA ASP A 356 -20.19 -11.09 -3.57
C ASP A 356 -19.24 -9.89 -3.57
N ILE A 357 -17.94 -10.12 -3.75
CA ILE A 357 -16.90 -9.08 -3.72
C ILE A 357 -16.53 -8.63 -5.15
N TRP A 358 -16.29 -9.58 -6.05
CA TRP A 358 -15.80 -9.33 -7.41
C TRP A 358 -16.95 -9.25 -8.41
N HIS A 359 -17.71 -8.17 -8.36
CA HIS A 359 -18.96 -8.02 -9.12
C HIS A 359 -19.02 -6.80 -10.04
N THR A 360 -18.00 -5.95 -10.07
CA THR A 360 -17.99 -4.77 -10.95
C THR A 360 -17.54 -5.13 -12.37
N PRO A 361 -17.84 -4.28 -13.38
CA PRO A 361 -17.30 -4.45 -14.73
C PRO A 361 -15.77 -4.48 -14.76
N ASP A 362 -15.13 -3.72 -13.88
CA ASP A 362 -13.67 -3.62 -13.81
C ASP A 362 -13.06 -4.91 -13.20
N ASP A 363 -13.70 -5.46 -12.16
CA ASP A 363 -13.35 -6.77 -11.60
C ASP A 363 -13.48 -7.88 -12.66
N SER A 364 -14.53 -7.80 -13.49
CA SER A 364 -14.77 -8.80 -14.54
C SER A 364 -13.61 -8.89 -15.53
N LEU A 365 -13.08 -7.73 -15.94
CA LEU A 365 -11.99 -7.64 -16.91
C LEU A 365 -10.62 -7.94 -16.30
N LYS A 366 -10.32 -7.36 -15.14
CA LYS A 366 -8.97 -7.39 -14.57
C LYS A 366 -8.72 -8.57 -13.63
N VAL A 367 -9.76 -9.05 -12.98
CA VAL A 367 -9.61 -10.06 -11.92
C VAL A 367 -10.23 -11.37 -12.34
N ILE A 368 -11.53 -11.39 -12.64
CA ILE A 368 -12.24 -12.61 -13.01
C ILE A 368 -11.68 -13.18 -14.31
N GLY A 369 -11.63 -12.38 -15.39
CA GLY A 369 -11.10 -12.85 -16.68
C GLY A 369 -9.64 -13.32 -16.57
N PHE A 370 -8.80 -12.60 -15.84
CA PHE A 370 -7.41 -13.01 -15.62
C PHE A 370 -7.32 -14.31 -14.80
N ALA A 371 -8.14 -14.44 -13.76
CA ALA A 371 -8.21 -15.64 -12.92
C ALA A 371 -8.72 -16.86 -13.72
N GLU A 372 -9.71 -16.70 -14.60
CA GLU A 372 -10.20 -17.75 -15.48
C GLU A 372 -9.14 -18.22 -16.47
N ILE A 373 -8.41 -17.28 -17.10
CA ILE A 373 -7.28 -17.60 -18.00
C ILE A 373 -6.21 -18.39 -17.25
N ASN A 374 -5.81 -17.93 -16.06
CA ASN A 374 -4.80 -18.64 -15.27
C ASN A 374 -5.30 -20.01 -14.79
N MET A 375 -6.58 -20.14 -14.43
CA MET A 375 -7.17 -21.44 -14.11
C MET A 375 -7.16 -22.40 -15.30
N GLU A 376 -7.40 -21.91 -16.51
CA GLU A 376 -7.30 -22.72 -17.73
C GLU A 376 -5.85 -23.20 -17.94
N LEU A 377 -4.87 -22.29 -17.81
CA LEU A 377 -3.44 -22.60 -17.90
C LEU A 377 -3.03 -23.65 -16.85
N LEU A 378 -3.43 -23.46 -15.59
CA LEU A 378 -3.23 -24.42 -14.50
C LEU A 378 -3.96 -25.75 -14.76
N GLY A 379 -4.98 -25.81 -15.60
CA GLY A 379 -5.64 -27.03 -16.03
C GLY A 379 -4.86 -27.82 -17.10
N ARG A 380 -3.95 -27.17 -17.85
CA ARG A 380 -3.20 -27.81 -18.93
C ARG A 380 -2.26 -28.88 -18.40
N ALA A 381 -2.13 -29.96 -19.18
CA ALA A 381 -1.31 -31.13 -18.88
C ALA A 381 -1.51 -31.66 -17.43
N ALA A 382 -2.76 -31.81 -17.00
CA ALA A 382 -3.10 -32.19 -15.63
C ALA A 382 -2.43 -33.50 -15.18
N ALA A 383 -1.97 -33.54 -13.92
CA ALA A 383 -1.43 -34.76 -13.33
C ALA A 383 -2.48 -35.89 -13.33
N GLY A 384 -2.05 -37.12 -13.62
CA GLY A 384 -2.92 -38.28 -13.81
C GLY A 384 -3.54 -38.39 -15.20
N SER A 385 -3.52 -37.32 -16.01
CA SER A 385 -3.97 -37.38 -17.40
C SER A 385 -2.89 -37.98 -18.32
N ARG A 386 -3.30 -38.38 -19.53
CA ARG A 386 -2.38 -38.85 -20.56
C ARG A 386 -1.80 -37.64 -21.30
N ILE A 387 -0.48 -37.61 -21.46
CA ILE A 387 0.22 -36.52 -22.14
C ILE A 387 -0.36 -36.30 -23.56
N PRO A 388 -0.46 -35.04 -24.03
CA PRO A 388 -0.88 -34.72 -25.40
C PRO A 388 -0.06 -35.48 -26.45
N ASP A 389 -0.72 -35.94 -27.53
CA ASP A 389 -0.05 -36.68 -28.62
C ASP A 389 0.57 -35.75 -29.65
N ILE A 390 1.53 -34.93 -29.20
CA ILE A 390 2.19 -33.94 -30.04
C ILE A 390 3.51 -34.52 -30.51
N LYS A 391 3.74 -34.48 -31.83
CA LYS A 391 5.02 -34.87 -32.43
C LYS A 391 5.93 -33.65 -32.46
N VAL A 392 7.05 -33.73 -31.76
CA VAL A 392 7.95 -32.58 -31.58
C VAL A 392 9.41 -33.04 -31.68
N ARG A 393 10.25 -32.18 -32.26
CA ARG A 393 11.70 -32.34 -32.32
C ARG A 393 12.31 -31.96 -30.97
N GLY A 394 13.22 -32.78 -30.47
CA GLY A 394 13.92 -32.50 -29.22
C GLY A 394 15.11 -33.42 -28.99
N THR A 395 15.79 -33.19 -27.87
CA THR A 395 16.97 -33.96 -27.46
C THR A 395 16.60 -34.94 -26.35
N LEU A 396 16.63 -36.24 -26.66
CA LEU A 396 16.41 -37.30 -25.69
C LEU A 396 17.74 -37.74 -25.08
N LYS A 397 17.91 -37.51 -23.79
CA LYS A 397 19.02 -37.97 -22.96
C LYS A 397 18.56 -39.16 -22.11
N SER A 398 19.40 -40.19 -22.04
CA SER A 398 19.18 -41.36 -21.19
C SER A 398 20.51 -42.00 -20.81
N ALA A 399 20.47 -43.00 -19.93
CA ALA A 399 21.65 -43.81 -19.64
C ALA A 399 22.30 -44.40 -20.92
N SER A 400 21.49 -44.74 -21.94
CA SER A 400 21.95 -45.31 -23.23
C SER A 400 22.63 -44.32 -24.18
N GLY A 401 22.59 -43.02 -23.87
CA GLY A 401 23.15 -41.96 -24.70
C GLY A 401 22.18 -40.81 -24.98
N THR A 402 22.63 -39.89 -25.82
CA THR A 402 21.89 -38.69 -26.24
C THR A 402 21.53 -38.78 -27.71
N LYS A 403 20.28 -38.51 -28.07
CA LYS A 403 19.78 -38.55 -29.45
C LYS A 403 18.86 -37.37 -29.73
N VAL A 404 19.14 -36.62 -30.80
CA VAL A 404 18.20 -35.63 -31.35
C VAL A 404 17.22 -36.37 -32.24
N ARG A 405 15.91 -36.18 -32.01
CA ARG A 405 14.88 -36.84 -32.81
C ARG A 405 13.56 -36.10 -32.74
N GLU A 406 12.76 -36.30 -33.77
CA GLU A 406 11.34 -35.99 -33.76
C GLU A 406 10.55 -37.21 -33.25
N ILE A 407 9.76 -37.02 -32.19
CA ILE A 407 9.01 -38.09 -31.54
C ILE A 407 7.69 -37.57 -30.98
N SER A 408 6.66 -38.41 -30.98
CA SER A 408 5.42 -38.09 -30.25
C SER A 408 5.68 -38.19 -28.75
N LEU A 409 5.21 -37.21 -27.98
CA LEU A 409 5.39 -37.18 -26.52
C LEU A 409 4.82 -38.45 -25.84
N ARG A 410 3.75 -39.04 -26.40
CA ARG A 410 3.18 -40.32 -25.93
C ARG A 410 4.08 -41.54 -26.18
N LYS A 411 5.09 -41.41 -27.03
CA LYS A 411 6.02 -42.49 -27.39
C LYS A 411 7.34 -42.41 -26.60
N LEU A 412 7.45 -41.54 -25.60
CA LEU A 412 8.51 -41.57 -24.61
C LEU A 412 8.29 -42.77 -23.67
N ARG A 413 9.10 -43.84 -23.83
CA ARG A 413 8.87 -45.17 -23.23
C ARG A 413 9.82 -45.54 -22.09
N ASN A 414 10.53 -44.56 -21.56
CA ASN A 414 11.33 -44.71 -20.34
C ASN A 414 10.41 -44.95 -19.13
N ASP A 415 10.90 -45.63 -18.09
CA ASP A 415 10.12 -45.93 -16.87
C ASP A 415 9.60 -44.63 -16.24
N ARG A 416 10.44 -43.59 -16.26
CA ARG A 416 10.10 -42.19 -16.03
C ARG A 416 10.81 -41.31 -17.04
N THR A 417 10.13 -40.28 -17.54
CA THR A 417 10.71 -39.28 -18.45
C THR A 417 10.41 -37.89 -17.94
N PHE A 418 11.44 -37.06 -17.78
CA PHE A 418 11.27 -35.62 -17.55
C PHE A 418 11.27 -34.90 -18.88
N ILE A 419 10.24 -34.14 -19.18
CA ILE A 419 10.17 -33.28 -20.35
C ILE A 419 10.43 -31.86 -19.88
N ILE A 420 11.46 -31.22 -20.46
CA ILE A 420 11.88 -29.86 -20.11
C ILE A 420 11.66 -28.99 -21.33
N PHE A 421 10.71 -28.06 -21.24
CA PHE A 421 10.55 -26.99 -22.20
C PHE A 421 11.43 -25.82 -21.76
N HIS A 422 12.27 -25.32 -22.65
CA HIS A 422 13.23 -24.25 -22.35
C HIS A 422 13.40 -23.28 -23.51
N THR A 423 14.05 -22.15 -23.24
CA THR A 423 14.48 -21.15 -24.24
C THR A 423 15.97 -20.89 -24.11
N ALA A 424 16.57 -20.38 -25.18
CA ALA A 424 17.93 -19.89 -25.19
C ALA A 424 18.08 -18.68 -24.23
N GLY A 425 19.26 -18.53 -23.62
CA GLY A 425 19.55 -17.41 -22.71
C GLY A 425 18.95 -17.50 -21.30
N CYS A 426 18.06 -18.46 -21.03
CA CYS A 426 17.45 -18.67 -19.71
C CYS A 426 18.44 -19.30 -18.70
N GLU A 427 18.91 -18.53 -17.71
CA GLU A 427 19.88 -19.01 -16.70
C GLU A 427 19.34 -20.16 -15.84
N ILE A 428 18.07 -20.07 -15.46
CA ILE A 428 17.42 -21.11 -14.66
C ILE A 428 17.30 -22.41 -15.48
N CYS A 429 16.96 -22.30 -16.77
CA CYS A 429 16.90 -23.42 -17.70
C CYS A 429 18.26 -24.11 -17.81
N ARG A 430 19.37 -23.36 -17.91
CA ARG A 430 20.73 -23.92 -17.90
C ARG A 430 20.98 -24.77 -16.65
N GLY A 431 20.62 -24.28 -15.47
CA GLY A 431 20.84 -25.04 -14.24
C GLY A 431 19.90 -26.24 -14.08
N GLU A 432 18.65 -26.19 -14.58
CA GLU A 432 17.76 -27.36 -14.62
C GLU A 432 18.25 -28.43 -15.60
N ILE A 433 18.75 -28.03 -16.77
CA ILE A 433 19.37 -28.94 -17.74
C ILE A 433 20.63 -29.58 -17.15
N ALA A 434 21.45 -28.82 -16.42
CA ALA A 434 22.63 -29.35 -15.73
C ALA A 434 22.26 -30.34 -14.62
N ALA A 435 21.20 -30.07 -13.85
CA ALA A 435 20.67 -31.03 -12.89
C ALA A 435 20.16 -32.31 -13.59
N ALA A 436 19.50 -32.17 -14.73
CA ALA A 436 19.07 -33.31 -15.55
C ALA A 436 20.25 -34.15 -16.05
N ASP A 437 21.36 -33.52 -16.44
CA ASP A 437 22.59 -34.21 -16.84
C ASP A 437 23.22 -35.00 -15.69
N SER A 438 23.27 -34.40 -14.49
CA SER A 438 23.72 -35.08 -13.27
C SER A 438 22.86 -36.29 -12.93
N LEU A 439 21.53 -36.16 -13.07
CA LEU A 439 20.58 -37.26 -12.84
C LEU A 439 20.83 -38.46 -13.76
N ILE A 440 21.05 -38.20 -15.06
CA ILE A 440 21.35 -39.24 -16.04
C ILE A 440 22.74 -39.85 -15.80
N ALA A 441 23.74 -39.05 -15.42
CA ALA A 441 25.08 -39.54 -15.10
C ALA A 441 25.08 -40.46 -13.87
N ALA A 442 24.34 -40.11 -12.82
CA ALA A 442 24.18 -40.94 -11.62
C ALA A 442 23.55 -42.30 -11.96
N GLU A 443 22.53 -42.32 -12.83
CA GLU A 443 21.90 -43.57 -13.27
C GLU A 443 22.87 -44.47 -14.05
N ARG A 444 23.72 -43.90 -14.91
CA ARG A 444 24.79 -44.65 -15.61
C ARG A 444 25.78 -45.30 -14.64
N MET A 445 26.22 -44.57 -13.62
CA MET A 445 27.18 -45.08 -12.64
C MET A 445 26.60 -46.17 -11.73
N SER A 446 25.27 -46.17 -11.52
CA SER A 446 24.61 -47.17 -10.66
C SER A 446 24.64 -48.61 -11.19
N GLY A 447 25.14 -48.86 -12.40
CA GLY A 447 25.28 -50.21 -12.99
C GLY A 447 23.96 -50.92 -13.31
N LYS A 448 22.81 -50.35 -12.90
CA LYS A 448 21.45 -50.82 -13.23
C LYS A 448 21.05 -50.33 -14.62
N GLY A 449 21.77 -50.74 -15.66
CA GLY A 449 21.45 -50.47 -17.06
C GLY A 449 20.11 -51.09 -17.47
N ARG A 450 19.00 -50.56 -16.95
CA ARG A 450 17.66 -50.96 -17.39
C ARG A 450 17.45 -50.36 -18.78
N PRO A 451 17.05 -51.16 -19.79
CA PRO A 451 16.82 -50.67 -21.14
C PRO A 451 15.71 -49.59 -21.24
N ARG A 452 15.01 -49.30 -20.13
CA ARG A 452 13.98 -48.27 -19.99
C ARG A 452 14.11 -47.50 -18.66
N GLY A 453 15.31 -47.13 -18.22
CA GLY A 453 15.52 -46.29 -17.02
C GLY A 453 14.99 -44.85 -17.16
N THR A 454 15.61 -43.87 -16.52
CA THR A 454 15.24 -42.44 -16.59
C THR A 454 15.55 -41.86 -17.98
N GLY A 455 14.59 -41.09 -18.51
CA GLY A 455 14.78 -40.28 -19.70
C GLY A 455 14.63 -38.79 -19.38
N VAL A 456 15.34 -37.95 -20.12
CA VAL A 456 15.14 -36.49 -20.14
C VAL A 456 14.95 -36.07 -21.59
N PHE A 457 13.83 -35.44 -21.90
CA PHE A 457 13.52 -34.95 -23.24
C PHE A 457 13.48 -33.42 -23.22
N LEU A 458 14.47 -32.81 -23.88
CA LEU A 458 14.60 -31.35 -23.96
C LEU A 458 13.89 -30.84 -25.21
N VAL A 459 13.00 -29.87 -25.04
CA VAL A 459 12.29 -29.18 -26.11
C VAL A 459 12.67 -27.70 -26.06
N ASP A 460 13.36 -27.24 -27.09
CA ASP A 460 13.74 -25.83 -27.25
C ASP A 460 12.59 -25.07 -27.91
N MET A 461 11.91 -24.22 -27.14
CA MET A 461 10.75 -23.47 -27.62
C MET A 461 11.13 -22.41 -28.65
N ASP A 462 12.35 -21.89 -28.64
CA ASP A 462 12.81 -20.93 -29.65
C ASP A 462 13.06 -21.65 -30.99
N GLU A 463 13.69 -22.84 -30.95
CA GLU A 463 13.86 -23.69 -32.15
C GLU A 463 12.50 -24.08 -32.74
N ILE A 464 11.55 -24.51 -31.90
CA ILE A 464 10.24 -24.95 -32.37
C ILE A 464 9.41 -23.78 -32.90
N ALA A 465 9.40 -22.62 -32.23
CA ALA A 465 8.70 -21.43 -32.71
C ALA A 465 9.24 -20.96 -34.07
N GLY A 466 10.56 -21.01 -34.27
CA GLY A 466 11.19 -20.61 -35.53
C GLY A 466 11.03 -21.62 -36.67
N SER A 467 11.05 -22.92 -36.36
CA SER A 467 11.06 -23.99 -37.39
C SER A 467 9.69 -24.58 -37.69
N CYS A 468 8.77 -24.64 -36.73
CA CYS A 468 7.46 -25.29 -36.83
C CYS A 468 6.40 -24.54 -35.99
N PRO A 469 5.92 -23.37 -36.44
CA PRO A 469 4.97 -22.55 -35.69
C PRO A 469 3.67 -23.27 -35.30
N GLU A 470 3.15 -24.17 -36.15
CA GLU A 470 1.97 -24.99 -35.84
C GLU A 470 2.21 -25.90 -34.63
N THR A 471 3.41 -26.50 -34.55
CA THR A 471 3.78 -27.34 -33.40
C THR A 471 3.96 -26.49 -32.15
N ALA A 472 4.53 -25.29 -32.27
CA ALA A 472 4.63 -24.35 -31.16
C ALA A 472 3.25 -23.99 -30.59
N SER A 473 2.27 -23.70 -31.46
CA SER A 473 0.88 -23.44 -31.06
C SER A 473 0.27 -24.63 -30.31
N LEU A 474 0.41 -25.85 -30.85
CA LEU A 474 -0.09 -27.06 -30.18
C LEU A 474 0.54 -27.28 -28.79
N LEU A 475 1.82 -26.94 -28.63
CA LEU A 475 2.49 -27.03 -27.32
C LEU A 475 1.97 -25.97 -26.35
N LEU A 476 1.78 -24.74 -26.81
CA LEU A 476 1.19 -23.67 -25.98
C LEU A 476 -0.22 -24.04 -25.55
N ASP A 477 -1.06 -24.56 -26.44
CA ASP A 477 -2.43 -24.98 -26.13
C ASP A 477 -2.48 -26.12 -25.10
N ALA A 478 -1.45 -26.96 -25.08
CA ALA A 478 -1.45 -28.20 -24.31
C ALA A 478 -0.68 -28.12 -22.98
N PHE A 479 0.21 -27.14 -22.81
CA PHE A 479 1.06 -26.96 -21.63
C PHE A 479 1.05 -25.50 -21.16
N ASP A 480 1.15 -25.30 -19.85
CA ASP A 480 1.37 -23.97 -19.27
C ASP A 480 2.83 -23.55 -19.44
N LEU A 481 3.14 -22.96 -20.59
CA LEU A 481 4.46 -22.48 -20.95
C LEU A 481 4.64 -20.98 -20.67
N THR A 482 3.78 -20.39 -19.82
CA THR A 482 3.87 -18.97 -19.43
C THR A 482 5.15 -18.66 -18.65
N VAL A 483 5.69 -19.66 -17.95
CA VAL A 483 6.97 -19.55 -17.23
C VAL A 483 7.87 -20.73 -17.57
N LEU A 484 9.05 -20.42 -18.12
CA LEU A 484 10.06 -21.41 -18.50
C LEU A 484 11.27 -21.41 -17.54
N PRO A 485 11.87 -22.57 -17.22
CA PRO A 485 11.55 -23.87 -17.80
C PRO A 485 10.28 -24.47 -17.21
N TYR A 486 9.44 -25.05 -18.07
CA TYR A 486 8.33 -25.91 -17.64
C TYR A 486 8.80 -27.36 -17.65
N ILE A 487 8.71 -28.02 -16.49
CA ILE A 487 9.17 -29.41 -16.32
C ILE A 487 8.01 -30.29 -15.89
N THR A 488 7.78 -31.35 -16.64
CA THR A 488 6.79 -32.38 -16.31
C THR A 488 7.39 -33.78 -16.34
N GLU A 489 6.98 -34.62 -15.40
CA GLU A 489 7.33 -36.04 -15.36
C GLU A 489 6.20 -36.86 -15.97
N VAL A 490 6.55 -37.78 -16.87
CA VAL A 490 5.64 -38.80 -17.40
C VAL A 490 6.17 -40.20 -17.16
N ASP A 491 5.27 -41.15 -16.93
CA ASP A 491 5.62 -42.56 -16.85
C ASP A 491 5.70 -43.24 -18.23
N ARG A 492 6.10 -44.51 -18.24
CA ARG A 492 6.16 -45.34 -19.47
C ARG A 492 4.87 -45.49 -20.26
N LYS A 493 3.70 -45.20 -19.67
CA LYS A 493 2.38 -45.24 -20.33
C LYS A 493 2.02 -43.85 -20.91
N GLY A 494 2.86 -42.84 -20.70
CA GLY A 494 2.60 -41.46 -21.03
C GLY A 494 1.60 -40.80 -20.09
N ILE A 495 1.49 -41.29 -18.84
CA ILE A 495 0.67 -40.64 -17.81
C ILE A 495 1.52 -39.61 -17.08
N ILE A 496 0.99 -38.39 -16.97
CA ILE A 496 1.65 -37.29 -16.27
C ILE A 496 1.65 -37.58 -14.77
N ARG A 497 2.84 -37.60 -14.16
CA ARG A 497 3.03 -37.84 -12.72
C ARG A 497 3.18 -36.55 -11.93
N GLY A 498 3.72 -35.51 -12.56
CA GLY A 498 3.87 -34.20 -11.95
C GLY A 498 4.18 -33.12 -12.97
N LYS A 499 3.94 -31.88 -12.59
CA LYS A 499 4.29 -30.68 -13.35
C LYS A 499 4.88 -29.60 -12.45
N TYR A 500 5.43 -28.55 -13.07
CA TYR A 500 6.16 -27.45 -12.42
C TYR A 500 7.29 -27.96 -11.50
N MET A 501 7.99 -29.00 -11.96
CA MET A 501 9.03 -29.65 -11.16
C MET A 501 10.36 -28.88 -11.24
N SER A 502 11.22 -29.06 -10.24
CA SER A 502 12.64 -28.71 -10.31
C SER A 502 13.45 -29.98 -10.12
N LEU A 503 14.40 -30.22 -11.02
CA LEU A 503 15.32 -31.35 -10.95
C LEU A 503 16.49 -31.09 -10.01
N ARG A 504 16.69 -29.85 -9.55
CA ARG A 504 17.72 -29.51 -8.56
C ARG A 504 17.44 -30.09 -7.18
N ASN A 505 16.19 -30.47 -6.92
CA ASN A 505 15.73 -31.03 -5.65
C ASN A 505 15.62 -32.57 -5.68
N LEU A 506 16.03 -33.22 -6.78
CA LEU A 506 16.00 -34.67 -6.99
C LEU A 506 17.42 -35.24 -7.01
#